data_AF-A0A800FBN1-F1
#
_entry.id   AF-A0A800FBN1-F1
#
_cell.length_a   1.000
_cell.length_b   1.000
_cell.length_c   1.000
_cell.angle_alpha   90.00
_cell.angle_beta   90.00
_cell.angle_gamma   90.00
#
_symmetry.space_group_name_H-M   'P 1'
#
loop_
_entity.id
_entity.type
_entity.pdbx_description
1 polymer ?
#
loop_
_entity_poly.entity_id
_entity_poly.type
_entity_poly.pdbx_seq_one_letter_code
_entity_poly.pdbx_strand_id
1 'polypeptide(L)'
;MELDQSFSPDARAEASERVDELLADAEALAPLDFYLKLASIVALADNSHSNITTSPIYEFGVLPIRTVWFSDGLYIVRARTEHERLLGVHHGGTD
;
A
#
# COMPACT_ATOMS: atom_id res chain seq x y z
N MET A 1 -6.19 -17.35 20.38
CA MET A 1 -5.86 -16.38 19.32
C MET A 1 -4.43 -16.65 18.84
N GLU A 2 -4.19 -17.83 18.25
CA GLU A 2 -2.83 -18.31 17.91
C GLU A 2 -2.79 -18.88 16.47
N LEU A 3 -3.70 -18.42 15.60
CA LEU A 3 -3.88 -18.96 14.24
C LEU A 3 -3.51 -17.95 13.14
N ASP A 4 -3.31 -16.68 13.49
CA ASP A 4 -2.98 -15.64 12.53
C ASP A 4 -1.46 -15.59 12.31
N GLN A 5 -1.03 -16.17 11.19
CA GLN A 5 0.36 -16.21 10.73
C GLN A 5 0.63 -15.13 9.67
N SER A 6 -0.25 -14.13 9.53
CA SER A 6 -0.10 -13.09 8.50
C SER A 6 1.05 -12.13 8.79
N PHE A 7 1.47 -12.02 10.06
CA PHE A 7 2.57 -11.17 10.51
C PHE A 7 3.62 -12.03 11.21
N SER A 8 4.91 -11.67 11.04
CA SER A 8 5.96 -12.13 11.94
C SER A 8 5.74 -11.55 13.35
N PRO A 9 6.32 -12.14 14.42
CA PRO A 9 6.17 -11.61 15.77
C PRO A 9 6.58 -10.14 15.90
N ASP A 10 7.69 -9.75 15.26
CA ASP A 10 8.20 -8.38 15.30
C ASP A 10 7.28 -7.43 14.52
N ALA A 11 6.87 -7.82 13.30
CA ALA A 11 5.94 -7.05 12.49
C ALA A 11 4.57 -6.89 13.17
N ARG A 12 4.15 -7.90 13.95
CA ARG A 12 2.91 -7.83 14.74
C ARG A 12 3.02 -6.82 15.87
N ALA A 13 4.13 -6.83 16.61
CA ALA A 13 4.36 -5.87 17.69
C ALA A 13 4.38 -4.42 17.14
N GLU A 14 5.11 -4.21 16.04
CA GLU A 14 5.17 -2.91 15.37
C GLU A 14 3.81 -2.48 14.81
N ALA A 15 3.07 -3.39 14.17
CA ALA A 15 1.74 -3.08 13.65
C ALA A 15 0.78 -2.69 14.78
N SER A 16 0.84 -3.37 15.93
CA SER A 16 0.02 -3.03 17.10
C SER A 16 0.35 -1.64 17.64
N GLU A 17 1.63 -1.30 17.80
CA GLU A 17 2.05 0.04 18.25
C GLU A 17 1.53 1.13 17.29
N ARG A 18 1.72 0.95 15.98
CA ARG A 18 1.25 1.91 14.97
C ARG A 18 -0.27 2.02 14.90
N VAL A 19 -1.01 0.95 15.22
CA VAL A 19 -2.48 0.98 15.31
C VAL A 19 -2.90 1.82 16.52
N ASP A 20 -2.26 1.65 17.66
CA ASP A 20 -2.58 2.42 18.86
C ASP A 20 -2.33 3.93 18.64
N GLU A 21 -1.24 4.28 17.96
CA GLU A 21 -0.96 5.66 17.53
C GLU A 21 -2.02 6.18 16.54
N LEU A 22 -2.37 5.39 15.52
CA LEU A 22 -3.37 5.77 14.53
C LEU A 22 -4.74 6.01 15.17
N LEU A 23 -5.12 5.20 16.17
CA LEU A 23 -6.37 5.37 16.90
C LEU A 23 -6.37 6.61 17.77
N ALA A 24 -5.24 6.95 18.40
CA ALA A 24 -5.11 8.17 19.21
C ALA A 24 -5.28 9.45 18.38
N ASP A 25 -4.82 9.44 17.13
CA ASP A 25 -4.84 10.61 16.23
C ASP A 25 -6.02 10.62 15.25
N ALA A 26 -6.86 9.58 15.24
CA ALA A 26 -7.83 9.31 14.17
C ALA A 26 -8.77 10.49 13.87
N GLU A 27 -9.26 11.19 14.90
CA GLU A 27 -10.19 12.31 14.75
C GLU A 27 -9.56 13.56 14.11
N ALA A 28 -8.23 13.70 14.22
CA ALA A 28 -7.50 14.84 13.68
C ALA A 28 -7.00 14.61 12.24
N LEU A 29 -7.05 13.37 11.75
CA LEU A 29 -6.54 13.01 10.43
C LEU A 29 -7.56 13.31 9.32
N ALA A 30 -7.07 13.83 8.19
CA ALA A 30 -7.88 13.82 6.98
C ALA A 30 -8.13 12.35 6.55
N PRO A 31 -9.27 12.05 5.91
CA PRO A 31 -9.61 10.68 5.53
C PRO A 31 -8.52 9.97 4.73
N LEU A 32 -7.92 10.65 3.74
CA LEU A 32 -6.83 10.08 2.93
C LEU A 32 -5.61 9.71 3.78
N ASP A 33 -5.22 10.57 4.72
CA ASP A 33 -4.07 10.34 5.60
C ASP A 33 -4.30 9.12 6.50
N PHE A 34 -5.52 8.97 7.01
CA PHE A 34 -5.93 7.78 7.77
C PHE A 34 -5.78 6.50 6.94
N TYR A 35 -6.31 6.48 5.71
CA TYR A 35 -6.22 5.31 4.83
C TYR A 35 -4.78 4.97 4.43
N LEU A 36 -3.94 5.98 4.14
CA LEU A 36 -2.53 5.77 3.79
C LEU A 36 -1.73 5.23 4.98
N LYS A 37 -1.96 5.76 6.19
CA LYS A 37 -1.35 5.23 7.42
C LYS A 37 -1.78 3.78 7.65
N LEU A 38 -3.07 3.48 7.58
CA LEU A 38 -3.57 2.12 7.75
C LEU A 38 -3.01 1.14 6.70
N ALA A 39 -2.92 1.56 5.43
CA ALA A 39 -2.31 0.76 4.37
C ALA A 39 -0.84 0.44 4.67
N SER A 40 -0.08 1.40 5.21
CA SER A 40 1.32 1.20 5.59
C SER A 40 1.48 0.19 6.75
N ILE A 41 0.53 0.15 7.68
CA ILE A 41 0.51 -0.83 8.78
C ILE A 41 0.25 -2.23 8.23
N VAL A 42 -0.75 -2.38 7.36
CA VAL A 42 -1.06 -3.69 6.77
C VAL A 42 0.07 -4.21 5.88
N ALA A 43 0.84 -3.32 5.24
CA ALA A 43 2.01 -3.70 4.47
C ALA A 43 3.11 -4.38 5.30
N LEU A 44 3.16 -4.20 6.63
CA LEU A 44 4.09 -4.91 7.52
C LEU A 44 3.83 -6.43 7.55
N ALA A 45 2.66 -6.88 7.09
CA ALA A 45 2.36 -8.31 6.91
C ALA A 45 3.22 -8.96 5.81
N ASP A 46 3.85 -8.14 4.95
CA ASP A 46 4.77 -8.55 3.87
C ASP A 46 4.21 -9.70 3.01
N ASN A 47 2.92 -9.62 2.68
CA ASN A 47 2.25 -10.62 1.87
C ASN A 47 1.15 -9.99 1.00
N SER A 48 0.76 -10.68 -0.08
CA SER A 48 -0.24 -10.17 -1.03
C SER A 48 -1.70 -10.42 -0.62
N HIS A 49 -1.94 -11.08 0.52
CA HIS A 49 -3.26 -11.54 0.94
C HIS A 49 -3.87 -10.70 2.07
N SER A 50 -3.06 -10.02 2.86
CA SER A 50 -3.46 -9.04 3.87
C SER A 50 -3.54 -7.66 3.23
N ASN A 51 -4.75 -7.11 3.10
CA ASN A 51 -4.96 -5.79 2.54
C ASN A 51 -6.14 -5.08 3.20
N ILE A 52 -6.24 -3.78 2.96
CA ILE A 52 -7.46 -3.00 3.24
C ILE A 52 -8.29 -2.87 1.97
N THR A 53 -9.60 -2.66 2.13
CA THR A 53 -10.47 -2.36 1.00
C THR A 53 -9.97 -1.13 0.24
N THR A 54 -9.88 -1.24 -1.08
CA THR A 54 -9.45 -0.14 -1.95
C THR A 54 -10.60 0.79 -2.34
N SER A 55 -11.86 0.46 -1.99
CA SER A 55 -13.03 1.26 -2.34
C SER A 55 -12.89 2.73 -1.94
N PRO A 56 -12.51 3.08 -0.69
CA PRO A 56 -12.34 4.48 -0.30
C PRO A 56 -11.17 5.16 -1.01
N ILE A 57 -10.13 4.39 -1.39
CA ILE A 57 -8.94 4.93 -2.04
C ILE A 57 -9.26 5.40 -3.47
N TYR A 58 -10.15 4.72 -4.18
CA TYR A 58 -10.57 5.14 -5.52
C TYR A 58 -11.27 6.50 -5.55
N GLU A 59 -11.82 6.95 -4.42
CA GLU A 59 -12.44 8.28 -4.28
C GLU A 59 -11.40 9.41 -4.22
N PHE A 60 -10.15 9.10 -3.86
CA PHE A 60 -9.05 10.09 -3.80
C PHE A 60 -8.32 10.27 -5.14
N GLY A 61 -8.76 9.57 -6.18
CA GLY A 61 -8.21 9.65 -7.53
C GLY A 61 -7.25 8.53 -7.87
N VAL A 62 -7.21 8.16 -9.15
CA VAL A 62 -6.34 7.11 -9.68
C VAL A 62 -5.35 7.67 -10.67
N LEU A 63 -4.13 7.16 -10.63
CA LEU A 63 -3.17 7.44 -11.68
C LEU A 63 -3.62 6.75 -12.98
N PRO A 64 -3.58 7.44 -14.13
CA PRO A 64 -4.00 6.91 -15.43
C PRO A 64 -2.97 5.94 -16.05
N ILE A 65 -2.36 5.09 -15.23
CA ILE A 65 -1.34 4.12 -15.61
C ILE A 65 -1.66 2.74 -15.02
N ARG A 66 -1.11 1.69 -15.61
CA ARG A 66 -1.09 0.33 -15.03
C ARG A 66 0.36 -0.09 -14.84
N THR A 67 0.67 -0.55 -13.64
CA THR A 67 1.98 -1.09 -13.31
C THR A 67 1.92 -2.62 -13.15
N VAL A 68 3.06 -3.28 -13.40
CA VAL A 68 3.27 -4.71 -13.17
C VAL A 68 4.65 -4.90 -12.55
N TRP A 69 4.72 -5.72 -11.50
CA TRP A 69 5.98 -6.20 -10.94
C TRP A 69 6.59 -7.29 -11.82
N PHE A 70 7.82 -7.07 -12.25
CA PHE A 70 8.70 -8.06 -12.87
C PHE A 70 9.83 -8.40 -11.90
N SER A 71 10.66 -9.40 -12.25
CA SER A 71 11.77 -9.85 -11.40
C SER A 71 12.80 -8.76 -11.09
N ASP A 72 12.88 -7.73 -11.93
CA ASP A 72 13.86 -6.64 -11.89
C ASP A 72 13.25 -5.27 -11.52
N GLY A 73 11.94 -5.20 -11.26
CA GLY A 73 11.31 -3.97 -10.79
C GLY A 73 9.86 -3.77 -11.20
N LEU A 74 9.35 -2.57 -10.95
CA LEU A 74 7.98 -2.16 -11.26
C LEU A 74 7.94 -1.40 -12.58
N TYR A 75 7.16 -1.90 -13.54
CA TYR A 75 7.08 -1.34 -14.89
C TYR A 75 5.71 -0.72 -15.17
N ILE A 76 5.68 0.43 -15.87
CA ILE A 76 4.46 0.98 -16.45
C ILE A 76 4.16 0.26 -17.77
N VAL A 77 3.15 -0.60 -17.78
CA VAL A 77 2.76 -1.42 -18.95
C VAL A 77 1.57 -0.86 -19.72
N ARG A 78 0.86 0.11 -19.14
CA ARG A 78 -0.23 0.85 -19.80
C ARG A 78 -0.24 2.28 -19.29
N ALA A 79 -0.49 3.22 -20.19
CA ALA A 79 -0.75 4.62 -19.88
C ALA A 79 -1.90 5.11 -20.77
N ARG A 80 -2.65 6.11 -20.33
CA ARG A 80 -3.55 6.84 -21.24
C ARG A 80 -2.74 7.57 -22.32
N THR A 81 -3.39 7.90 -23.44
CA THR A 81 -2.75 8.51 -24.62
C THR A 81 -1.97 9.77 -24.28
N GLU A 82 -2.49 10.64 -23.40
CA GLU A 82 -1.82 11.85 -22.91
C GLU A 82 -0.50 11.58 -22.14
N HIS A 83 -0.26 10.33 -21.77
CA HIS A 83 0.88 9.87 -20.97
C HIS A 83 1.65 8.72 -21.63
N GLU A 84 1.49 8.50 -22.94
CA GLU A 84 2.12 7.41 -23.67
C GLU A 84 3.65 7.35 -23.49
N ARG A 85 4.29 8.52 -23.30
CA ARG A 85 5.72 8.64 -22.98
C ARG A 85 6.18 7.86 -21.73
N LEU A 86 5.25 7.46 -20.86
CA LEU A 86 5.54 6.72 -19.63
C LEU A 86 5.61 5.20 -19.86
N LEU A 87 5.15 4.69 -21.02
CA LEU A 87 5.19 3.26 -21.31
C LEU A 87 6.64 2.75 -21.26
N GLY A 88 6.86 1.67 -20.51
CA GLY A 88 8.18 1.05 -20.35
C GLY A 88 9.09 1.73 -19.31
N VAL A 89 8.69 2.87 -18.75
CA VAL A 89 9.40 3.42 -17.57
C VAL A 89 9.29 2.42 -16.43
N HIS A 90 10.42 2.16 -15.77
CA HIS A 90 10.48 1.27 -14.63
C HIS A 90 11.25 1.91 -13.47
N HIS A 91 10.93 1.45 -12.27
CA HIS A 91 11.73 1.67 -11.09
C HIS A 91 12.31 0.32 -10.68
N GLY A 92 13.64 0.24 -10.62
CA GLY A 92 14.31 -0.96 -10.13
C GLY A 92 13.89 -1.23 -8.68
N GLY A 93 13.71 -2.51 -8.34
CA GLY A 93 13.60 -2.88 -6.93
C GLY A 93 14.91 -2.52 -6.23
N THR A 94 14.86 -1.72 -5.18
CA THR A 94 15.99 -1.66 -4.25
C THR A 94 15.98 -2.99 -3.49
N ASP A 95 16.99 -3.82 -3.76
CA ASP A 95 17.37 -4.93 -2.87
C ASP A 95 17.65 -4.42 -1.44
#